data_AF-L7JWR8-F1
#
_entry.id   AF-L7JWR8-F1
#
_cell.length_a   1.000
_cell.length_b   1.000
_cell.length_c   1.000
_cell.angle_alpha   90.00
_cell.angle_beta   90.00
_cell.angle_gamma   90.00
#
_symmetry.space_group_name_H-M   'P 1'
#
loop_
_entity.id
_entity.type
_entity.pdbx_description
1 polymer ?
#
loop_
_entity_poly.entity_id
_entity_poly.type
_entity_poly.pdbx_seq_one_letter_code
_entity_poly.pdbx_strand_id
1 'polypeptide(L)'
;MKIMLEWAGDIALKKFTNTKINPFAFKNLKFRELYSDIDKKTDIFVILDENMSSPFTNRIVQDLNDEGNVLVVFNEEHEHTIRKLDYIDTPDFKVVKENDNKIDKSQGAQHKKNEPDPENTEEEKMHRVVCKKGHGDGAPTFPLKDKPRPRDRYGEFFDKKLFLIKAEEKRKEVVVEKPSIKKTQEMITVNKVPFSCRIRTKYFNFNGLSDGNSVKTILESLEIEKLILLGKNKSFINFFYFLCHYNQNFREIYVLDEQILNLSTDVTTTKVNLEENFLQKADLREINGKQMASFKGRIKDNVLYYRESLKESLCLGTVKMTELRKQLLDNNLRVKKADEYTLVIEDQVKVQFNDGAVKMVGEMNGVYLYVRRIIYKNLYFIN
;
A
#
# COMPACT_ATOMS: atom_id res chain seq x y z
N MET A 1 13.79 -1.29 -9.26
CA MET A 1 13.11 -0.10 -9.85
C MET A 1 13.18 0.00 -11.38
N LYS A 2 14.33 -0.20 -12.04
CA LYS A 2 14.42 -0.01 -13.51
C LYS A 2 13.48 -0.90 -14.35
N ILE A 3 13.07 -2.05 -13.80
CA ILE A 3 12.21 -3.05 -14.44
C ILE A 3 10.74 -2.89 -14.04
N MET A 4 10.44 -2.22 -12.92
CA MET A 4 9.11 -2.07 -12.32
C MET A 4 8.56 -0.66 -12.55
N LEU A 5 8.57 -0.22 -13.81
CA LEU A 5 8.15 1.14 -14.19
C LEU A 5 6.63 1.32 -14.12
N GLU A 6 5.88 0.24 -14.25
CA GLU A 6 4.43 0.17 -14.10
C GLU A 6 3.97 0.43 -12.65
N TRP A 7 4.87 0.25 -11.68
CA TRP A 7 4.65 0.63 -10.28
C TRP A 7 5.12 2.06 -9.97
N ALA A 8 5.78 2.72 -10.93
CA ALA A 8 6.12 4.12 -10.82
C ALA A 8 4.93 4.96 -11.30
N GLY A 9 4.57 6.01 -10.54
CA GLY A 9 3.38 6.82 -10.83
C GLY A 9 3.32 7.38 -12.26
N ASP A 10 2.13 7.73 -12.72
CA ASP A 10 1.81 8.07 -14.11
C ASP A 10 2.77 9.07 -14.78
N ILE A 11 3.29 10.03 -14.03
CA ILE A 11 4.24 11.03 -14.53
C ILE A 11 5.54 10.38 -14.99
N ALA A 12 6.08 9.45 -14.21
CA ALA A 12 7.30 8.73 -14.54
C ALA A 12 7.09 7.84 -15.78
N LEU A 13 5.93 7.18 -15.86
CA LEU A 13 5.56 6.33 -16.99
C LEU A 13 5.35 7.14 -18.28
N LYS A 14 4.66 8.27 -18.21
CA LYS A 14 4.50 9.21 -19.34
C LYS A 14 5.85 9.72 -19.83
N LYS A 15 6.73 10.12 -18.91
CA LYS A 15 8.07 10.61 -19.26
C LYS A 15 8.91 9.52 -19.93
N PHE A 16 8.86 8.29 -19.43
CA PHE A 16 9.50 7.14 -20.05
C PHE A 16 8.93 6.86 -21.46
N THR A 17 7.61 6.92 -21.61
CA THR A 17 6.94 6.66 -22.89
C THR A 17 7.34 7.68 -23.96
N ASN A 18 7.40 8.96 -23.60
CA ASN A 18 7.72 10.07 -24.49
C ASN A 18 9.21 10.15 -24.84
N THR A 19 10.08 10.00 -23.85
CA THR A 19 11.53 10.20 -24.04
C THR A 19 12.29 8.91 -24.32
N LYS A 20 11.68 7.73 -24.08
CA LYS A 20 12.32 6.40 -24.07
C LYS A 20 13.55 6.31 -23.17
N ILE A 21 13.71 7.24 -22.24
CA ILE A 21 14.79 7.27 -21.26
C ILE A 21 14.23 6.84 -19.92
N ASN A 22 14.83 5.80 -19.33
CA ASN A 22 14.43 5.31 -18.01
C ASN A 22 14.67 6.42 -16.96
N PRO A 23 13.65 6.86 -16.20
CA PRO A 23 13.79 7.92 -15.20
C PRO A 23 14.74 7.57 -14.06
N PHE A 24 15.01 6.28 -13.84
CA PHE A 24 15.95 5.78 -12.83
C PHE A 24 17.35 5.50 -13.42
N ALA A 25 17.60 5.87 -14.68
CA ALA A 25 18.94 5.89 -15.25
C ALA A 25 19.60 7.26 -14.98
N PHE A 26 20.16 7.40 -13.77
CA PHE A 26 20.81 8.63 -13.34
C PHE A 26 22.14 8.84 -14.08
N LYS A 27 22.28 9.98 -14.78
CA LYS A 27 23.50 10.32 -15.52
C LYS A 27 24.62 10.89 -14.63
N ASN A 28 24.24 11.65 -13.61
CA ASN A 28 25.17 12.41 -12.77
C ASN A 28 25.39 11.78 -11.39
N LEU A 29 24.74 10.64 -11.10
CA LEU A 29 24.80 9.98 -9.82
C LEU A 29 25.70 8.75 -9.92
N LYS A 30 26.83 8.79 -9.21
CA LYS A 30 27.82 7.70 -9.20
C LYS A 30 27.58 6.85 -7.95
N PHE A 31 27.14 5.62 -8.14
CA PHE A 31 26.95 4.67 -7.06
C PHE A 31 28.31 4.09 -6.63
N ARG A 32 28.56 4.04 -5.33
CA ARG A 32 29.77 3.46 -4.73
C ARG A 32 29.37 2.35 -3.77
N GLU A 33 29.99 1.19 -3.94
CA GLU A 33 29.75 0.04 -3.06
C GLU A 33 30.76 -0.02 -1.90
N LEU A 34 31.96 0.49 -2.13
CA LEU A 34 33.08 0.48 -1.18
C LEU A 34 33.40 1.90 -0.73
N TYR A 35 33.75 2.06 0.54
CA TYR A 35 34.10 3.37 1.09
C TYR A 35 35.42 3.87 0.50
N SER A 36 36.36 2.95 0.22
CA SER A 36 37.66 3.27 -0.39
C SER A 36 37.55 3.79 -1.82
N ASP A 37 36.43 3.57 -2.51
CA ASP A 37 36.18 4.06 -3.87
C ASP A 37 35.63 5.50 -3.90
N ILE A 38 35.40 6.09 -2.71
CA ILE A 38 34.96 7.46 -2.57
C ILE A 38 36.13 8.40 -2.86
N ASP A 39 35.93 9.31 -3.81
CA ASP A 39 36.91 10.35 -4.12
C ASP A 39 36.88 11.40 -2.99
N LYS A 40 38.07 11.73 -2.46
CA LYS A 40 38.25 12.77 -1.43
C LYS A 40 37.86 14.16 -1.92
N LYS A 41 37.74 14.38 -3.23
CA LYS A 41 37.28 15.63 -3.85
C LYS A 41 35.76 15.70 -4.03
N THR A 42 35.00 14.73 -3.48
CA THR A 42 33.55 14.74 -3.60
C THR A 42 32.95 15.80 -2.69
N ASP A 43 32.27 16.79 -3.27
CA ASP A 43 31.65 17.89 -2.52
C ASP A 43 30.29 17.51 -1.91
N ILE A 44 29.57 16.57 -2.53
CA ILE A 44 28.19 16.20 -2.15
C ILE A 44 28.08 14.70 -1.99
N PHE A 45 27.66 14.27 -0.80
CA PHE A 45 27.34 12.89 -0.48
C PHE A 45 25.84 12.70 -0.38
N VAL A 46 25.33 11.70 -1.08
CA VAL A 46 23.95 11.23 -0.94
C VAL A 46 24.01 9.82 -0.38
N ILE A 47 23.62 9.68 0.89
CA ILE A 47 23.66 8.41 1.61
C ILE A 47 22.23 7.95 1.83
N LEU A 48 21.95 6.70 1.47
CA LEU A 48 20.68 6.04 1.73
C LEU A 48 20.85 5.20 2.98
N ASP A 49 20.42 5.74 4.12
CA ASP A 49 20.51 5.09 5.42
C ASP A 49 19.24 5.37 6.21
N GLU A 50 18.45 4.33 6.45
CA GLU A 50 17.15 4.44 7.12
C GLU A 50 17.26 4.83 8.59
N ASN A 51 18.38 4.54 9.25
CA ASN A 51 18.51 4.72 10.70
C ASN A 51 19.68 5.63 11.10
N MET A 52 20.36 6.26 10.13
CA MET A 52 21.57 7.06 10.35
C MET A 52 22.63 6.34 11.19
N SER A 53 22.71 5.02 11.06
CA SER A 53 23.59 4.16 11.89
C SER A 53 24.46 3.24 11.05
N SER A 54 24.42 3.37 9.73
CA SER A 54 25.28 2.59 8.86
C SER A 54 26.76 2.98 9.06
N PRO A 55 27.69 2.03 8.85
CA PRO A 55 29.12 2.31 8.90
C PRO A 55 29.54 3.48 7.98
N PHE A 56 28.95 3.57 6.78
CA PHE A 56 29.24 4.66 5.84
C PHE A 56 28.81 6.02 6.40
N THR A 57 27.58 6.12 6.90
CA THR A 57 27.05 7.36 7.49
C THR A 57 27.92 7.80 8.65
N ASN A 58 28.20 6.91 9.60
CA ASN A 58 28.99 7.25 10.78
C ASN A 58 30.39 7.75 10.41
N ARG A 59 31.04 7.09 9.43
CA ARG A 59 32.37 7.51 8.99
C ARG A 59 32.36 8.87 8.30
N ILE A 60 31.41 9.11 7.38
CA ILE A 60 31.31 10.38 6.65
C ILE A 60 30.97 11.52 7.62
N VAL A 61 30.03 11.30 8.53
CA VAL A 61 29.66 12.27 9.57
C VAL A 61 30.85 12.59 10.46
N GLN A 62 31.65 11.58 10.84
CA GLN A 62 32.86 11.80 11.64
C GLN A 62 33.94 12.57 10.87
N ASP A 63 34.26 12.16 9.64
CA ASP A 63 35.33 12.75 8.84
C ASP A 63 35.01 14.19 8.39
N LEU A 64 33.73 14.50 8.18
CA LEU A 64 33.25 15.81 7.74
C LEU A 64 32.64 16.63 8.89
N ASN A 65 32.98 16.32 10.14
CA ASN A 65 32.42 16.97 11.33
C ASN A 65 32.91 18.40 11.55
N ASP A 66 32.47 19.32 10.69
CA ASP A 66 32.89 20.72 10.69
C ASP A 66 31.68 21.66 10.47
N GLU A 67 31.76 22.88 11.01
CA GLU A 67 30.69 23.88 10.91
C GLU A 67 30.47 24.42 9.49
N GLY A 68 31.48 24.31 8.62
CA GLY A 68 31.38 24.66 7.20
C GLY A 68 30.54 23.67 6.39
N ASN A 69 30.32 22.46 6.92
CA ASN A 69 29.54 21.43 6.25
C ASN A 69 28.07 21.47 6.70
N VAL A 70 27.20 20.98 5.81
CA VAL A 70 25.76 20.88 6.05
C VAL A 70 25.31 19.44 5.89
N LEU A 71 24.67 18.89 6.91
CA LEU A 71 24.02 17.59 6.87
C LEU A 71 22.52 17.78 6.69
N VAL A 72 21.97 17.23 5.61
CA VAL A 72 20.54 17.25 5.32
C VAL A 72 19.95 15.87 5.61
N VAL A 73 18.94 15.82 6.48
CA VAL A 73 18.25 14.59 6.87
C VAL A 73 16.80 14.67 6.42
N PHE A 74 16.35 13.66 5.66
CA PHE A 74 15.03 13.64 5.02
C PHE A 74 13.93 12.95 5.84
N ASN A 75 14.22 12.59 7.09
CA ASN A 75 13.25 12.11 8.05
C ASN A 75 13.47 12.81 9.40
N GLU A 76 12.50 13.61 9.80
CA GLU A 76 12.52 14.42 11.03
C GLU A 76 12.57 13.55 12.29
N GLU A 77 12.09 12.30 12.22
CA GLU A 77 12.13 11.36 13.34
C GLU A 77 13.56 11.06 13.83
N HIS A 78 14.58 11.32 13.01
CA HIS A 78 15.99 11.17 13.37
C HIS A 78 16.64 12.45 13.90
N GLU A 79 15.89 13.53 14.15
CA GLU A 79 16.46 14.79 14.64
C GLU A 79 17.29 14.62 15.92
N HIS A 80 16.87 13.68 16.75
CA HIS A 80 17.53 13.40 18.01
C HIS A 80 18.67 12.39 17.91
N THR A 81 18.78 11.67 16.79
CA THR A 81 19.71 10.54 16.67
C THR A 81 21.16 10.99 16.60
N ILE A 82 21.47 12.14 15.99
CA ILE A 82 22.86 12.58 15.79
C ILE A 82 23.29 13.62 16.82
N ARG A 83 22.39 14.54 17.20
CA ARG A 83 22.72 15.64 18.13
C ARG A 83 22.92 15.19 19.57
N LYS A 84 22.39 14.02 19.96
CA LYS A 84 22.47 13.49 21.33
C LYS A 84 23.53 12.39 21.48
N LEU A 85 24.39 12.19 20.49
CA LEU A 85 25.45 11.18 20.57
C LEU A 85 26.66 11.73 21.30
N ASP A 86 27.00 11.11 22.42
CA ASP A 86 28.28 11.32 23.11
C ASP A 86 29.42 10.54 22.45
N TYR A 87 29.08 9.47 21.71
CA TYR A 87 30.01 8.59 21.01
C TYR A 87 29.44 8.19 19.66
N ILE A 88 30.33 7.97 18.70
CA ILE A 88 29.98 7.41 17.39
C ILE A 88 30.83 6.17 17.09
N ASP A 89 30.18 5.13 16.58
CA ASP A 89 30.83 3.92 16.09
C ASP A 89 31.49 4.26 14.76
N THR A 90 32.80 4.57 14.82
CA THR A 90 33.60 4.95 13.65
C THR A 90 34.23 3.70 13.04
N PRO A 91 33.85 3.31 11.82
CA PRO A 91 34.48 2.20 11.13
C PRO A 91 35.80 2.62 10.47
N ASP A 92 36.77 1.72 10.50
CA ASP A 92 37.96 1.75 9.68
C ASP A 92 37.84 0.72 8.57
N PHE A 93 37.84 1.19 7.32
CA PHE A 93 37.72 0.37 6.13
C PHE A 93 39.12 -0.04 5.64
N LYS A 94 39.36 -1.34 5.49
CA LYS A 94 40.60 -1.88 4.90
C LYS A 94 40.26 -2.77 3.72
N VAL A 95 40.78 -2.42 2.55
CA VAL A 95 40.63 -3.24 1.34
C VAL A 95 41.50 -4.49 1.45
N VAL A 96 40.86 -5.66 1.42
CA VAL A 96 41.54 -6.95 1.32
C VAL A 96 41.40 -7.42 -0.12
N LYS A 97 42.52 -7.55 -0.82
CA LYS A 97 42.56 -8.22 -2.12
C LYS A 97 42.71 -9.71 -1.83
N GLU A 98 41.74 -10.53 -2.26
CA GLU A 98 41.99 -11.97 -2.36
C GLU A 98 43.14 -12.18 -3.34
N ASN A 99 44.30 -12.59 -2.82
CA ASN A 99 45.34 -13.18 -3.67
C ASN A 99 44.80 -14.52 -4.16
N ASP A 100 45.04 -14.82 -5.44
CA ASP A 100 44.76 -16.13 -6.04
C ASP A 100 45.49 -17.22 -5.25
N ASN A 101 44.84 -17.78 -4.23
CA ASN A 101 45.24 -19.06 -3.67
C ASN A 101 44.91 -20.09 -4.75
N LYS A 102 45.89 -20.36 -5.62
CA LYS A 102 46.02 -21.65 -6.29
C LYS A 102 46.01 -22.71 -5.19
N ILE A 103 44.85 -23.32 -4.99
CA ILE A 103 44.74 -24.56 -4.25
C ILE A 103 45.46 -25.60 -5.12
N ASP A 104 46.68 -25.97 -4.73
CA ASP A 104 47.32 -27.20 -5.17
C ASP A 104 46.41 -28.37 -4.79
N LYS A 105 45.60 -28.82 -5.76
CA LYS A 105 44.88 -30.09 -5.67
C LYS A 105 45.82 -31.21 -6.11
N SER A 106 46.79 -31.53 -5.26
CA SER A 106 47.40 -32.85 -5.24
C SER A 106 46.91 -33.59 -4.01
N GLN A 107 45.76 -34.26 -4.13
CA GLN A 107 45.46 -35.57 -3.54
C GLN A 107 43.97 -35.93 -3.76
N GLY A 108 43.75 -37.12 -4.32
CA GLY A 108 42.50 -37.87 -4.17
C GLY A 108 41.40 -37.57 -5.18
N ALA A 109 41.40 -38.33 -6.28
CA ALA A 109 40.27 -38.44 -7.19
C ALA A 109 38.99 -38.91 -6.47
N GLN A 110 37.85 -38.29 -6.80
CA GLN A 110 36.62 -39.02 -7.09
C GLN A 110 35.71 -38.16 -7.98
N HIS A 111 35.41 -38.71 -9.15
CA HIS A 111 34.53 -38.16 -10.18
C HIS A 111 33.17 -37.71 -9.64
N LYS A 112 32.77 -36.48 -9.94
CA LYS A 112 31.36 -36.14 -10.20
C LYS A 112 31.27 -35.27 -11.46
N LYS A 113 30.44 -35.74 -12.38
CA LYS A 113 30.14 -35.15 -13.69
C LYS A 113 29.54 -33.74 -13.51
N ASN A 114 30.00 -32.82 -14.35
CA ASN A 114 29.37 -31.52 -14.57
C ASN A 114 28.10 -31.72 -15.44
N GLU A 115 26.97 -31.22 -14.97
CA GLU A 115 25.85 -30.79 -15.81
C GLU A 115 25.65 -29.27 -15.60
N PRO A 116 25.18 -28.52 -16.62
CA PRO A 116 25.18 -27.06 -16.61
C PRO A 116 23.91 -26.53 -15.93
N ASP A 117 24.07 -25.69 -14.89
CA ASP A 117 22.96 -24.91 -14.33
C ASP A 117 22.67 -23.69 -15.22
N PRO A 118 21.43 -23.53 -15.72
CA PRO A 118 20.92 -22.26 -16.18
C PRO A 118 20.34 -21.46 -15.01
N GLU A 119 20.56 -20.15 -15.08
CA GLU A 119 19.78 -19.09 -14.41
C GLU A 119 19.94 -18.90 -12.89
N ASN A 120 20.80 -17.90 -12.61
CA ASN A 120 20.76 -16.99 -11.46
C ASN A 120 19.32 -16.79 -10.94
N THR A 121 19.02 -17.40 -9.81
CA THR A 121 17.94 -16.95 -8.95
C THR A 121 18.62 -16.17 -7.83
N GLU A 122 18.37 -14.86 -7.76
CA GLU A 122 18.85 -14.00 -6.68
C GLU A 122 18.24 -14.48 -5.36
N GLU A 123 18.99 -15.26 -4.58
CA GLU A 123 18.62 -15.58 -3.20
C GLU A 123 18.87 -14.36 -2.32
N GLU A 124 17.79 -13.92 -1.65
CA GLU A 124 17.76 -12.88 -0.63
C GLU A 124 18.88 -13.07 0.39
N LYS A 125 19.78 -12.09 0.50
CA LYS A 125 20.85 -12.08 1.51
C LYS A 125 20.26 -11.83 2.90
N MET A 126 19.83 -12.89 3.58
CA MET A 126 19.66 -12.86 5.03
C MET A 126 21.04 -12.75 5.71
N HIS A 127 21.35 -11.55 6.24
CA HIS A 127 22.52 -11.34 7.07
C HIS A 127 22.29 -11.92 8.47
N ARG A 128 22.86 -13.11 8.73
CA ARG A 128 22.91 -13.70 10.07
C ARG A 128 24.09 -13.10 10.83
N VAL A 129 23.82 -12.14 11.71
CA VAL A 129 24.80 -11.61 12.67
C VAL A 129 25.02 -12.66 13.76
N VAL A 130 26.22 -13.23 13.85
CA VAL A 130 26.61 -14.15 14.92
C VAL A 130 27.61 -13.44 15.84
N CYS A 131 27.14 -13.02 17.02
CA CYS A 131 28.02 -12.60 18.10
C CYS A 131 28.72 -13.83 18.70
N LYS A 132 30.06 -13.88 18.65
CA LYS A 132 30.84 -14.85 19.42
C LYS A 132 31.00 -14.37 20.86
N LYS A 133 30.32 -15.02 21.80
CA LYS A 133 30.83 -15.22 23.16
C LYS A 133 30.66 -16.69 23.54
N GLY A 134 31.68 -17.22 24.19
CA GLY A 134 31.90 -18.65 24.33
C GLY A 134 31.15 -19.33 25.48
N HIS A 135 31.41 -20.64 25.51
CA HIS A 135 31.13 -21.67 26.50
C HIS A 135 29.72 -22.25 26.59
N GLY A 136 29.69 -23.58 26.43
CA GLY A 136 28.91 -24.45 27.31
C GLY A 136 27.81 -25.26 26.64
N ASP A 137 28.06 -26.56 26.54
CA ASP A 137 27.11 -27.67 26.53
C ASP A 137 26.15 -27.91 25.35
N GLY A 138 26.38 -29.08 24.74
CA GLY A 138 25.46 -29.72 23.83
C GLY A 138 24.24 -30.25 24.57
N ALA A 139 23.07 -29.75 24.17
CA ALA A 139 21.81 -30.46 24.32
C ALA A 139 21.00 -30.27 23.03
N PRO A 140 20.41 -31.34 22.46
CA PRO A 140 19.61 -31.24 21.24
C PRO A 140 18.30 -30.50 21.53
N THR A 141 18.06 -29.38 20.84
CA THR A 141 16.79 -28.66 20.87
C THR A 141 15.81 -29.30 19.87
N PHE A 142 14.67 -29.75 20.39
CA PHE A 142 13.53 -30.29 19.63
C PHE A 142 12.66 -29.13 19.09
N PRO A 143 11.95 -29.28 17.96
CA PRO A 143 11.82 -30.46 17.09
C PRO A 143 12.93 -30.61 16.04
N LEU A 144 13.31 -31.88 15.79
CA LEU A 144 14.23 -32.31 14.73
C LEU A 144 13.64 -31.94 13.36
N LYS A 145 14.33 -31.08 12.61
CA LYS A 145 13.95 -30.74 11.24
C LYS A 145 14.30 -31.89 10.30
N ASP A 146 13.30 -32.61 9.81
CA ASP A 146 13.47 -33.52 8.67
C ASP A 146 13.90 -32.75 7.43
N LYS A 147 14.86 -33.29 6.67
CA LYS A 147 15.31 -32.70 5.41
C LYS A 147 14.16 -32.74 4.41
N PRO A 148 13.74 -31.59 3.83
CA PRO A 148 12.66 -31.59 2.84
C PRO A 148 13.09 -32.34 1.57
N ARG A 149 12.18 -33.17 1.04
CA ARG A 149 12.38 -33.82 -0.27
C ARG A 149 12.41 -32.75 -1.37
N PRO A 150 13.23 -32.92 -2.42
CA PRO A 150 13.26 -31.98 -3.53
C PRO A 150 11.89 -31.92 -4.22
N ARG A 151 11.37 -30.70 -4.38
CA ARG A 151 10.17 -30.37 -5.14
C ARG A 151 10.55 -29.43 -6.26
N ASP A 152 9.79 -29.45 -7.35
CA ASP A 152 9.95 -28.47 -8.42
C ASP A 152 9.29 -27.12 -8.09
N ARG A 153 9.38 -26.16 -9.01
CA ARG A 153 8.82 -24.80 -8.87
C ARG A 153 7.28 -24.76 -8.81
N TYR A 154 6.60 -25.88 -9.07
CA TYR A 154 5.14 -26.03 -8.97
C TYR A 154 4.71 -26.83 -7.72
N GLY A 155 5.67 -27.28 -6.90
CA GLY A 155 5.40 -27.96 -5.63
C GLY A 155 5.23 -29.48 -5.73
N GLU A 156 5.46 -30.06 -6.91
CA GLU A 156 5.34 -31.49 -7.17
C GLU A 156 6.65 -32.23 -6.84
N PHE A 157 6.53 -33.52 -6.49
CA PHE A 157 7.69 -34.35 -6.17
C PHE A 157 8.41 -34.79 -7.44
N PHE A 158 9.71 -34.49 -7.53
CA PHE A 158 10.53 -34.82 -8.70
C PHE A 158 11.59 -35.87 -8.36
N ASP A 159 11.51 -37.06 -8.98
CA ASP A 159 12.51 -38.13 -8.81
C ASP A 159 13.61 -38.02 -9.89
N LYS A 160 14.80 -37.58 -9.48
CA LYS A 160 15.95 -37.29 -10.37
C LYS A 160 16.45 -38.52 -11.17
N LYS A 161 15.99 -39.72 -10.85
CA LYS A 161 16.46 -40.97 -11.49
C LYS A 161 15.83 -41.23 -12.86
N LEU A 162 14.71 -40.59 -13.21
CA LEU A 162 13.96 -40.86 -14.44
C LEU A 162 14.54 -40.16 -15.70
N PHE A 163 15.48 -39.22 -15.56
CA PHE A 163 15.94 -38.35 -16.66
C PHE A 163 17.37 -38.59 -17.15
N LEU A 164 18.05 -39.66 -16.69
CA LEU A 164 19.35 -40.07 -17.22
C LEU A 164 19.18 -40.86 -18.53
N ILE A 165 18.81 -40.18 -19.62
CA ILE A 165 18.92 -40.73 -20.98
C ILE A 165 20.25 -40.27 -21.58
N LYS A 166 21.03 -41.25 -22.06
CA LYS A 166 22.38 -41.14 -22.63
C LYS A 166 22.46 -40.04 -23.71
N ALA A 167 23.28 -39.03 -23.48
CA ALA A 167 23.74 -38.09 -24.50
C ALA A 167 25.26 -38.21 -24.67
N GLU A 168 25.69 -39.20 -25.46
CA GLU A 168 26.99 -39.15 -26.13
C GLU A 168 26.78 -38.42 -27.46
N GLU A 169 27.08 -37.12 -27.52
CA GLU A 169 27.35 -36.46 -28.80
C GLU A 169 28.25 -35.23 -28.60
N LYS A 170 29.33 -35.21 -29.38
CA LYS A 170 30.46 -34.28 -29.33
C LYS A 170 30.00 -32.82 -29.46
N ARG A 171 30.17 -32.02 -28.41
CA ARG A 171 30.16 -30.55 -28.50
C ARG A 171 31.59 -30.03 -28.35
N LYS A 172 32.08 -29.34 -29.38
CA LYS A 172 33.35 -28.59 -29.36
C LYS A 172 33.26 -27.53 -28.27
N GLU A 173 34.17 -27.57 -27.31
CA GLU A 173 34.31 -26.53 -26.29
C GLU A 173 34.80 -25.23 -26.96
N VAL A 174 33.90 -24.25 -27.06
CA VAL A 174 34.32 -22.85 -27.21
C VAL A 174 34.65 -22.37 -25.80
N VAL A 175 35.94 -22.17 -25.53
CA VAL A 175 36.39 -21.53 -24.29
C VAL A 175 35.90 -20.09 -24.31
N VAL A 176 34.76 -19.84 -23.67
CA VAL A 176 34.37 -18.50 -23.26
C VAL A 176 35.11 -18.24 -21.95
N GLU A 177 36.19 -17.46 -22.02
CA GLU A 177 36.80 -16.90 -20.81
C GLU A 177 35.73 -16.09 -20.08
N LYS A 178 35.19 -16.64 -18.99
CA LYS A 178 34.44 -15.84 -18.02
C LYS A 178 35.42 -14.81 -17.46
N PRO A 179 35.16 -13.50 -17.54
CA PRO A 179 36.03 -12.52 -16.92
C PRO A 179 36.10 -12.84 -15.43
N SER A 180 37.31 -13.13 -14.93
CA SER A 180 37.58 -13.28 -13.51
C SER A 180 37.39 -11.91 -12.85
N ILE A 181 36.17 -11.62 -12.39
CA ILE A 181 35.90 -10.42 -11.62
C ILE A 181 36.63 -10.61 -10.27
N LYS A 182 37.75 -9.91 -10.10
CA LYS A 182 38.43 -9.78 -8.80
C LYS A 182 37.42 -9.17 -7.83
N LYS A 183 36.90 -9.97 -6.90
CA LYS A 183 36.01 -9.48 -5.85
C LYS A 183 36.86 -8.75 -4.82
N THR A 184 36.89 -7.44 -4.92
CA THR A 184 37.46 -6.59 -3.86
C THR A 184 36.50 -6.61 -2.67
N GLN A 185 36.99 -6.92 -1.47
CA GLN A 185 36.20 -6.88 -0.24
C GLN A 185 36.80 -5.87 0.74
N GLU A 186 35.95 -5.18 1.50
CA GLU A 186 36.37 -4.31 2.59
C GLU A 186 36.13 -5.00 3.94
N MET A 187 37.20 -5.12 4.72
CA MET A 187 37.10 -5.50 6.11
C MET A 187 36.85 -4.24 6.94
N ILE A 188 35.82 -4.29 7.78
CA ILE A 188 35.38 -3.17 8.62
C ILE A 188 35.75 -3.48 10.07
N THR A 189 36.55 -2.61 10.69
CA THR A 189 36.79 -2.63 12.13
C THR A 189 36.10 -1.43 12.76
N VAL A 190 35.22 -1.64 13.73
CA VAL A 190 34.46 -0.56 14.36
C VAL A 190 35.10 -0.15 15.68
N ASN A 191 35.39 1.15 15.81
CA ASN A 191 35.93 1.75 17.01
C ASN A 191 34.94 2.75 17.60
N LYS A 192 34.75 2.73 18.92
CA LYS A 192 33.95 3.75 19.62
C LYS A 192 34.79 4.97 19.91
N VAL A 193 34.39 6.11 19.35
CA VAL A 193 35.12 7.37 19.48
C VAL A 193 34.19 8.41 20.12
N PRO A 194 34.67 9.24 21.07
CA PRO A 194 33.91 10.38 21.56
C PRO A 194 33.50 11.29 20.40
N PHE A 195 32.24 11.72 20.39
CA PHE A 195 31.68 12.51 19.31
C PHE A 195 30.93 13.72 19.86
N SER A 196 31.03 14.84 19.15
CA SER A 196 30.22 16.02 19.38
C SER A 196 29.91 16.61 18.01
N CYS A 197 28.62 16.62 17.65
CA CYS A 197 28.18 17.06 16.33
C CYS A 197 28.39 18.59 16.17
N ARG A 198 29.31 18.98 15.29
CA ARG A 198 29.57 20.37 14.90
C ARG A 198 28.97 20.74 13.54
N ILE A 199 28.58 19.73 12.75
CA ILE A 199 27.94 19.93 11.44
C ILE A 199 26.60 20.64 11.60
N ARG A 200 26.32 21.58 10.70
CA ARG A 200 25.00 22.22 10.62
C ARG A 200 23.97 21.24 10.07
N THR A 201 23.09 20.73 10.92
CA THR A 201 22.04 19.79 10.51
C THR A 201 20.74 20.49 10.14
N LYS A 202 20.13 20.11 9.00
CA LYS A 202 18.80 20.54 8.56
C LYS A 202 17.91 19.32 8.35
N TYR A 203 16.65 19.44 8.74
CA TYR A 203 15.65 18.38 8.65
C TYR A 203 14.57 18.78 7.65
N PHE A 204 14.16 17.82 6.84
CA PHE A 204 13.03 17.93 5.94
C PHE A 204 12.19 16.67 6.05
N ASN A 205 10.87 16.80 5.97
CA ASN A 205 9.96 15.67 6.01
C ASN A 205 9.65 15.18 4.58
N PHE A 206 10.15 14.00 4.23
CA PHE A 206 9.87 13.31 2.97
C PHE A 206 9.27 11.91 3.18
N ASN A 207 8.58 11.69 4.32
CA ASN A 207 8.08 10.37 4.70
C ASN A 207 6.97 9.84 3.77
N GLY A 208 6.45 10.66 2.85
CA GLY A 208 5.44 10.25 1.87
C GLY A 208 4.10 9.86 2.50
N LEU A 209 3.85 10.27 3.75
CA LEU A 209 2.62 10.00 4.47
C LEU A 209 1.57 11.05 4.14
N SER A 210 0.30 10.64 4.14
CA SER A 210 -0.83 11.57 4.02
C SER A 210 -0.88 12.52 5.21
N ASP A 211 -1.10 13.80 4.95
CA ASP A 211 -1.33 14.77 6.02
C ASP A 211 -2.70 14.55 6.69
N GLY A 212 -2.88 15.14 7.88
CA GLY A 212 -4.09 14.93 8.67
C GLY A 212 -5.37 15.40 7.97
N ASN A 213 -5.28 16.45 7.15
CA ASN A 213 -6.42 16.97 6.38
C ASN A 213 -6.81 16.02 5.26
N SER A 214 -5.84 15.45 4.55
CA SER A 214 -6.06 14.46 3.50
C SER A 214 -6.68 13.19 4.08
N VAL A 215 -6.18 12.71 5.22
CA VAL A 215 -6.78 11.57 5.92
C VAL A 215 -8.23 11.87 6.30
N LYS A 216 -8.50 13.06 6.87
CA LYS A 216 -9.86 13.50 7.17
C LYS A 216 -10.76 13.48 5.92
N THR A 217 -10.34 14.10 4.82
CA THR A 217 -11.12 14.15 3.58
C THR A 217 -11.40 12.76 3.02
N ILE A 218 -10.41 11.86 3.07
CA ILE A 218 -10.59 10.47 2.65
C ILE A 218 -11.64 9.78 3.53
N LEU A 219 -11.50 9.88 4.86
CA LEU A 219 -12.43 9.25 5.80
C LEU A 219 -13.85 9.80 5.64
N GLU A 220 -14.03 11.10 5.43
CA GLU A 220 -15.34 11.74 5.21
C GLU A 220 -15.98 11.35 3.87
N SER A 221 -15.18 10.94 2.87
CA SER A 221 -15.67 10.52 1.57
C SER A 221 -16.19 9.07 1.53
N LEU A 222 -15.94 8.30 2.59
CA LEU A 222 -16.28 6.88 2.68
C LEU A 222 -17.46 6.67 3.63
N GLU A 223 -18.31 5.69 3.31
CA GLU A 223 -19.36 5.20 4.22
C GLU A 223 -18.79 4.03 5.03
N ILE A 224 -18.14 4.34 6.16
CA ILE A 224 -17.44 3.35 7.00
C ILE A 224 -18.35 2.94 8.17
N GLU A 225 -18.77 1.66 8.20
CA GLU A 225 -19.58 1.14 9.31
C GLU A 225 -18.76 1.00 10.60
N LYS A 226 -17.55 0.45 10.51
CA LYS A 226 -16.65 0.24 11.64
C LYS A 226 -15.25 0.78 11.32
N LEU A 227 -14.76 1.71 12.12
CA LEU A 227 -13.42 2.28 12.01
C LEU A 227 -12.55 1.83 13.18
N ILE A 228 -11.34 1.36 12.90
CA ILE A 228 -10.37 0.98 13.91
C ILE A 228 -9.14 1.87 13.76
N LEU A 229 -8.78 2.56 14.85
CA LEU A 229 -7.62 3.43 14.91
C LEU A 229 -6.47 2.70 15.59
N LEU A 230 -5.34 2.59 14.88
CA LEU A 230 -4.11 1.93 15.33
C LEU A 230 -2.92 2.88 15.18
N GLY A 231 -2.02 2.89 16.15
CA GLY A 231 -0.79 3.68 16.07
C GLY A 231 -0.06 3.82 17.40
N LYS A 232 1.20 4.26 17.32
CA LYS A 232 2.03 4.52 18.51
C LYS A 232 1.77 5.91 19.11
N ASN A 233 1.36 6.88 18.29
CA ASN A 233 1.11 8.25 18.72
C ASN A 233 -0.33 8.40 19.25
N LYS A 234 -0.48 8.30 20.58
CA LYS A 234 -1.78 8.42 21.25
C LYS A 234 -2.46 9.76 21.00
N SER A 235 -1.71 10.85 20.91
CA SER A 235 -2.30 12.18 20.65
C SER A 235 -2.96 12.23 19.28
N PHE A 236 -2.31 11.66 18.26
CA PHE A 236 -2.85 11.58 16.91
C PHE A 236 -4.07 10.66 16.83
N ILE A 237 -4.01 9.48 17.47
CA ILE A 237 -5.15 8.57 17.55
C ILE A 237 -6.35 9.25 18.21
N ASN A 238 -6.15 9.90 19.36
CA ASN A 238 -7.22 10.59 20.08
C ASN A 238 -7.84 11.69 19.21
N PHE A 239 -7.02 12.46 18.50
CA PHE A 239 -7.52 13.46 17.56
C PHE A 239 -8.45 12.86 16.50
N PHE A 240 -8.02 11.78 15.83
CA PHE A 240 -8.87 11.12 14.82
C PHE A 240 -10.08 10.42 15.42
N TYR A 241 -9.96 9.88 16.64
CA TYR A 241 -11.07 9.29 17.37
C TYR A 241 -12.18 10.32 17.58
N PHE A 242 -11.86 11.48 18.15
CA PHE A 242 -12.85 12.53 18.37
C PHE A 242 -13.38 13.09 17.04
N LEU A 243 -12.52 13.31 16.05
CA LEU A 243 -12.92 13.78 14.73
C LEU A 243 -13.98 12.87 14.09
N CYS A 244 -13.77 11.55 14.15
CA CYS A 244 -14.70 10.59 13.55
C CYS A 244 -15.93 10.37 14.46
N HIS A 245 -15.77 10.40 15.78
CA HIS A 245 -16.86 10.14 16.73
C HIS A 245 -17.95 11.21 16.70
N TYR A 246 -17.60 12.46 16.42
CA TYR A 246 -18.56 13.53 16.24
C TYR A 246 -19.11 13.64 14.80
N ASN A 247 -18.63 12.81 13.88
CA ASN A 247 -19.09 12.79 12.51
C ASN A 247 -20.13 11.66 12.31
N GLN A 248 -21.30 12.01 11.79
CA GLN A 248 -22.42 11.07 11.60
C GLN A 248 -22.14 9.96 10.57
N ASN A 249 -21.07 10.08 9.79
CA ASN A 249 -20.69 9.09 8.78
C ASN A 249 -20.14 7.79 9.38
N PHE A 250 -19.77 7.77 10.67
CA PHE A 250 -19.20 6.60 11.34
C PHE A 250 -20.18 6.07 12.38
N ARG A 251 -20.45 4.76 12.34
CA ARG A 251 -21.34 4.12 13.33
C ARG A 251 -20.56 3.62 14.55
N GLU A 252 -19.50 2.86 14.31
CA GLU A 252 -18.68 2.25 15.36
C GLU A 252 -17.22 2.65 15.17
N ILE A 253 -16.59 3.19 16.22
CA ILE A 253 -15.19 3.58 16.20
C ILE A 253 -14.48 2.96 17.40
N TYR A 254 -13.37 2.30 17.13
CA TYR A 254 -12.57 1.62 18.14
C TYR A 254 -11.14 2.13 18.09
N VAL A 255 -10.53 2.29 19.27
CA VAL A 255 -9.09 2.52 19.40
C VAL A 255 -8.48 1.19 19.83
N LEU A 256 -7.55 0.68 19.02
CA LEU A 256 -6.87 -0.57 19.29
C LEU A 256 -5.47 -0.29 19.83
N ASP A 257 -5.21 -0.78 21.03
CA ASP A 257 -3.88 -0.78 21.64
C ASP A 257 -3.22 -2.16 21.54
N GLU A 258 -3.58 -3.10 22.40
CA GLU A 258 -2.98 -4.43 22.55
C GLU A 258 -4.04 -5.52 22.78
N GLN A 259 -5.34 -5.16 22.85
CA GLN A 259 -6.42 -6.11 23.14
C GLN A 259 -7.00 -6.77 21.88
N ILE A 260 -7.58 -7.96 22.04
CA ILE A 260 -8.34 -8.63 20.96
C ILE A 260 -9.74 -8.01 20.91
N LEU A 261 -10.06 -7.37 19.79
CA LEU A 261 -11.37 -6.78 19.55
C LEU A 261 -12.24 -7.73 18.73
N ASN A 262 -13.46 -8.02 19.21
CA ASN A 262 -14.44 -8.74 18.41
C ASN A 262 -15.20 -7.77 17.49
N LEU A 263 -15.11 -7.99 16.19
CA LEU A 263 -15.74 -7.16 15.16
C LEU A 263 -17.03 -7.76 14.60
N SER A 264 -17.45 -8.95 15.07
CA SER A 264 -18.64 -9.62 14.56
C SER A 264 -19.88 -8.73 14.67
N THR A 265 -20.63 -8.64 13.58
CA THR A 265 -21.96 -8.03 13.57
C THR A 265 -22.99 -9.13 13.39
N ASP A 266 -24.10 -9.06 14.11
CA ASP A 266 -25.20 -10.04 14.03
C ASP A 266 -26.05 -9.86 12.75
N VAL A 267 -25.40 -9.72 11.59
CA VAL A 267 -26.08 -9.65 10.28
C VAL A 267 -26.05 -11.03 9.65
N THR A 268 -27.16 -11.73 9.73
CA THR A 268 -27.35 -13.02 9.06
C THR A 268 -27.74 -12.79 7.60
N THR A 269 -26.75 -12.81 6.71
CA THR A 269 -27.02 -12.74 5.28
C THR A 269 -27.37 -14.14 4.78
N THR A 270 -28.63 -14.35 4.37
CA THR A 270 -29.07 -15.63 3.79
C THR A 270 -29.33 -15.48 2.31
N LYS A 271 -28.72 -16.35 1.49
CA LYS A 271 -28.97 -16.39 0.05
C LYS A 271 -30.16 -17.29 -0.24
N VAL A 272 -31.26 -16.67 -0.67
CA VAL A 272 -32.46 -17.36 -1.14
C VAL A 272 -32.50 -17.36 -2.67
N ASN A 273 -32.96 -18.47 -3.25
CA ASN A 273 -33.26 -18.53 -4.68
C ASN A 273 -34.65 -17.93 -4.92
N LEU A 274 -34.88 -17.33 -6.08
CA LEU A 274 -36.21 -16.85 -6.47
C LEU A 274 -36.95 -17.97 -7.21
N GLU A 275 -38.28 -18.07 -7.05
CA GLU A 275 -39.09 -18.97 -7.88
C GLU A 275 -39.04 -18.58 -9.36
N GLU A 276 -39.41 -19.52 -10.23
CA GLU A 276 -39.56 -19.23 -11.66
C GLU A 276 -40.58 -18.11 -11.91
N ASN A 277 -40.23 -17.20 -12.81
CA ASN A 277 -41.02 -16.01 -13.16
C ASN A 277 -41.29 -15.02 -12.01
N PHE A 278 -40.53 -15.09 -10.90
CA PHE A 278 -40.68 -14.16 -9.77
C PHE A 278 -40.60 -12.69 -10.19
N LEU A 279 -39.61 -12.34 -11.03
CA LEU A 279 -39.39 -10.96 -11.49
C LEU A 279 -40.56 -10.43 -12.34
N GLN A 280 -41.25 -11.30 -13.09
CA GLN A 280 -42.43 -10.92 -13.87
C GLN A 280 -43.64 -10.67 -12.96
N LYS A 281 -43.78 -11.45 -11.89
CA LYS A 281 -44.86 -11.28 -10.89
C LYS A 281 -44.67 -10.07 -9.99
N ALA A 282 -43.42 -9.64 -9.76
CA ALA A 282 -43.07 -8.60 -8.80
C ALA A 282 -43.34 -7.15 -9.27
N ASP A 283 -43.76 -6.92 -10.52
CA ASP A 283 -43.98 -5.58 -11.12
C ASP A 283 -42.78 -4.63 -10.89
N LEU A 284 -41.63 -4.98 -11.45
CA LEU A 284 -40.42 -4.17 -11.34
C LEU A 284 -40.59 -2.79 -11.99
N ARG A 285 -40.29 -1.74 -11.24
CA ARG A 285 -40.27 -0.35 -11.72
C ARG A 285 -38.89 0.27 -11.59
N GLU A 286 -38.55 1.15 -12.51
CA GLU A 286 -37.24 1.82 -12.52
C GLU A 286 -37.28 3.14 -11.73
N ILE A 287 -36.32 3.31 -10.82
CA ILE A 287 -36.15 4.50 -9.97
C ILE A 287 -34.65 4.82 -9.91
N ASN A 288 -34.27 6.00 -10.38
CA ASN A 288 -32.86 6.44 -10.47
C ASN A 288 -31.93 5.36 -11.09
N GLY A 289 -32.37 4.69 -12.15
CA GLY A 289 -31.60 3.62 -12.83
C GLY A 289 -31.55 2.29 -12.09
N LYS A 290 -32.28 2.13 -10.98
CA LYS A 290 -32.39 0.88 -10.22
C LYS A 290 -33.79 0.30 -10.38
N GLN A 291 -33.89 -1.02 -10.51
CA GLN A 291 -35.18 -1.72 -10.54
C GLN A 291 -35.63 -2.06 -9.12
N MET A 292 -36.84 -1.66 -8.77
CA MET A 292 -37.44 -1.89 -7.46
C MET A 292 -38.82 -2.53 -7.63
N ALA A 293 -39.17 -3.42 -6.70
CA ALA A 293 -40.46 -4.08 -6.65
C ALA A 293 -40.86 -4.31 -5.18
N SER A 294 -42.16 -4.25 -4.90
CA SER A 294 -42.72 -4.45 -3.57
C SER A 294 -43.61 -5.68 -3.55
N PHE A 295 -43.22 -6.70 -2.79
CA PHE A 295 -43.91 -7.98 -2.77
C PHE A 295 -43.98 -8.54 -1.34
N LYS A 296 -44.95 -9.44 -1.14
CA LYS A 296 -44.99 -10.36 0.00
C LYS A 296 -44.71 -11.75 -0.53
N GLY A 297 -43.82 -12.48 0.14
CA GLY A 297 -43.40 -13.81 -0.29
C GLY A 297 -43.37 -14.80 0.86
N ARG A 298 -43.19 -16.08 0.53
CA ARG A 298 -42.93 -17.16 1.49
C ARG A 298 -41.64 -17.86 1.10
N ILE A 299 -40.77 -18.09 2.07
CA ILE A 299 -39.58 -18.92 1.87
C ILE A 299 -39.96 -20.37 2.20
N LYS A 300 -39.68 -21.28 1.28
CA LYS A 300 -39.78 -22.73 1.49
C LYS A 300 -38.62 -23.41 0.75
N ASP A 301 -37.90 -24.30 1.41
CA ASP A 301 -36.78 -25.05 0.82
C ASP A 301 -35.72 -24.16 0.14
N ASN A 302 -35.37 -23.03 0.78
CA ASN A 302 -34.46 -22.01 0.28
C ASN A 302 -34.89 -21.30 -1.04
N VAL A 303 -36.17 -21.41 -1.41
CA VAL A 303 -36.78 -20.70 -2.52
C VAL A 303 -37.82 -19.70 -2.01
N LEU A 304 -37.75 -18.46 -2.50
CA LEU A 304 -38.70 -17.38 -2.25
C LEU A 304 -39.80 -17.42 -3.30
N TYR A 305 -41.00 -17.75 -2.84
CA TYR A 305 -42.22 -17.78 -3.66
C TYR A 305 -42.97 -16.46 -3.52
N TYR A 306 -43.42 -15.88 -4.64
CA TYR A 306 -44.25 -14.69 -4.63
C TYR A 306 -45.67 -15.03 -4.15
N ARG A 307 -46.26 -14.18 -3.32
CA ARG A 307 -47.68 -14.31 -2.92
C ARG A 307 -48.54 -13.20 -3.51
N GLU A 308 -48.21 -11.97 -3.17
CA GLU A 308 -49.03 -10.81 -3.51
C GLU A 308 -48.17 -9.54 -3.54
N SER A 309 -48.66 -8.51 -4.23
CA SER A 309 -48.09 -7.17 -4.15
C SER A 309 -48.39 -6.57 -2.79
N LEU A 310 -47.45 -5.77 -2.26
CA LEU A 310 -47.74 -4.98 -1.07
C LEU A 310 -48.81 -3.93 -1.44
N LYS A 311 -49.92 -3.87 -0.71
CA LYS A 311 -51.03 -2.92 -0.89
C LYS A 311 -50.97 -1.74 0.09
N GLU A 312 -49.88 -1.61 0.82
CA GLU A 312 -49.74 -0.54 1.80
C GLU A 312 -49.21 0.71 1.11
N SER A 313 -49.78 1.87 1.46
CA SER A 313 -49.33 3.16 0.97
C SER A 313 -47.94 3.49 1.52
N LEU A 314 -46.89 3.02 0.85
CA LEU A 314 -45.51 3.18 1.28
C LEU A 314 -44.76 4.03 0.25
N CYS A 315 -44.25 5.17 0.70
CA CYS A 315 -43.35 6.01 -0.08
C CYS A 315 -41.90 5.59 0.18
N LEU A 316 -41.23 4.98 -0.80
CA LEU A 316 -39.80 4.65 -0.73
C LEU A 316 -39.02 5.58 -1.64
N GLY A 317 -38.15 6.40 -1.08
CA GLY A 317 -37.28 7.26 -1.87
C GLY A 317 -36.60 8.29 -0.99
N THR A 318 -35.45 8.77 -1.45
CA THR A 318 -34.79 9.90 -0.82
C THR A 318 -34.50 10.91 -1.90
N VAL A 319 -34.92 12.15 -1.68
CA VAL A 319 -34.62 13.25 -2.60
C VAL A 319 -33.52 14.04 -1.93
N LYS A 320 -32.27 13.83 -2.35
CA LYS A 320 -31.14 14.64 -1.90
C LYS A 320 -31.11 15.94 -2.69
N MET A 321 -30.90 17.07 -2.00
CA MET A 321 -30.89 18.40 -2.62
C MET A 321 -29.81 18.54 -3.72
N THR A 322 -28.65 17.93 -3.52
CA THR A 322 -27.54 17.95 -4.49
C THR A 322 -27.89 17.20 -5.77
N GLU A 323 -28.52 16.04 -5.65
CA GLU A 323 -28.94 15.21 -6.77
C GLU A 323 -30.11 15.84 -7.53
N LEU A 324 -31.13 16.33 -6.81
CA LEU A 324 -32.24 17.04 -7.42
C LEU A 324 -31.77 18.29 -8.18
N ARG A 325 -30.85 19.07 -7.59
CA ARG A 325 -30.27 20.25 -8.26
C ARG A 325 -29.57 19.85 -9.57
N LYS A 326 -28.80 18.77 -9.58
CA LYS A 326 -28.15 18.27 -10.80
C LYS A 326 -29.19 17.87 -11.85
N GLN A 327 -30.19 17.07 -11.46
CA GLN A 327 -31.26 16.65 -12.37
C GLN A 327 -32.02 17.84 -12.97
N LEU A 328 -32.31 18.88 -12.17
CA LEU A 328 -33.00 20.07 -12.65
C LEU A 328 -32.14 20.85 -13.67
N LEU A 329 -30.83 20.98 -13.43
CA LEU A 329 -29.90 21.62 -14.37
C LEU A 329 -29.75 20.80 -15.66
N ASP A 330 -29.68 19.47 -15.56
CA ASP A 330 -29.61 18.56 -16.71
C ASP A 330 -30.89 18.62 -17.58
N ASN A 331 -32.03 19.00 -16.98
CA ASN A 331 -33.29 19.26 -17.69
C ASN A 331 -33.44 20.73 -18.12
N ASN A 332 -32.34 21.50 -18.20
CA ASN A 332 -32.27 22.90 -18.64
C ASN A 332 -33.12 23.90 -17.82
N LEU A 333 -33.36 23.63 -16.54
CA LEU A 333 -34.04 24.57 -15.65
C LEU A 333 -33.04 25.45 -14.91
N ARG A 334 -33.37 26.74 -14.73
CA ARG A 334 -32.62 27.66 -13.89
C ARG A 334 -32.90 27.37 -12.43
N VAL A 335 -31.86 27.01 -11.68
CA VAL A 335 -31.94 26.70 -10.25
C VAL A 335 -31.04 27.62 -9.43
N LYS A 336 -31.61 28.33 -8.47
CA LYS A 336 -30.91 29.15 -7.49
C LYS A 336 -31.05 28.53 -6.10
N LYS A 337 -29.97 28.55 -5.31
CA LYS A 337 -30.02 28.19 -3.89
C LYS A 337 -30.39 29.45 -3.11
N ALA A 338 -31.51 29.43 -2.39
CA ALA A 338 -31.96 30.58 -1.59
C ALA A 338 -31.38 30.54 -0.16
N ASP A 339 -31.34 29.35 0.44
CA ASP A 339 -30.74 29.09 1.74
C ASP A 339 -30.17 27.64 1.77
N GLU A 340 -29.70 27.16 2.92
CA GLU A 340 -29.13 25.81 3.05
C GLU A 340 -30.08 24.68 2.67
N TYR A 341 -31.40 24.91 2.75
CA TYR A 341 -32.44 23.89 2.63
C TYR A 341 -33.45 24.16 1.50
N THR A 342 -33.29 25.23 0.72
CA THR A 342 -34.28 25.70 -0.27
C THR A 342 -33.66 25.92 -1.64
N LEU A 343 -34.27 25.29 -2.65
CA LEU A 343 -34.03 25.55 -4.06
C LEU A 343 -35.16 26.40 -4.65
N VAL A 344 -34.81 27.38 -5.46
CA VAL A 344 -35.73 28.21 -6.25
C VAL A 344 -35.52 27.90 -7.73
N ILE A 345 -36.58 27.52 -8.42
CA ILE A 345 -36.55 27.00 -9.78
C ILE A 345 -37.35 27.94 -10.68
N GLU A 346 -36.72 28.44 -11.74
CA GLU A 346 -37.27 29.42 -12.69
C GLU A 346 -37.90 30.66 -12.02
N ASP A 347 -37.47 30.99 -10.81
CA ASP A 347 -38.05 32.04 -9.95
C ASP A 347 -39.56 31.85 -9.64
N GLN A 348 -40.12 30.67 -9.91
CA GLN A 348 -41.57 30.37 -9.78
C GLN A 348 -41.88 29.27 -8.75
N VAL A 349 -40.99 28.29 -8.58
CA VAL A 349 -41.23 27.13 -7.71
C VAL A 349 -40.13 27.06 -6.66
N LYS A 350 -40.50 26.91 -5.39
CA LYS A 350 -39.58 26.71 -4.26
C LYS A 350 -39.69 25.28 -3.76
N VAL A 351 -38.56 24.60 -3.59
CA VAL A 351 -38.47 23.25 -3.02
C VAL A 351 -37.67 23.34 -1.73
N GLN A 352 -38.30 23.00 -0.61
CA GLN A 352 -37.74 23.06 0.74
C GLN A 352 -37.49 21.64 1.28
N PHE A 353 -36.33 21.42 1.89
CA PHE A 353 -35.89 20.15 2.46
C PHE A 353 -35.83 20.27 3.98
N ASN A 354 -36.80 19.69 4.67
CA ASN A 354 -36.88 19.73 6.14
C ASN A 354 -36.89 18.31 6.69
N ASP A 355 -35.78 17.87 7.30
CA ASP A 355 -35.70 16.68 8.16
C ASP A 355 -36.45 15.45 7.61
N GLY A 356 -36.11 15.06 6.38
CA GLY A 356 -36.72 13.92 5.66
C GLY A 356 -38.00 14.22 4.88
N ALA A 357 -38.56 15.42 5.00
CA ALA A 357 -39.71 15.90 4.22
C ALA A 357 -39.28 16.89 3.12
N VAL A 358 -39.89 16.75 1.94
CA VAL A 358 -39.72 17.71 0.83
C VAL A 358 -41.03 18.43 0.57
N LYS A 359 -41.01 19.76 0.68
CA LYS A 359 -42.17 20.62 0.43
C LYS A 359 -41.95 21.45 -0.82
N MET A 360 -42.89 21.40 -1.75
CA MET A 360 -42.88 22.21 -2.96
C MET A 360 -43.95 23.30 -2.87
N VAL A 361 -43.53 24.56 -3.02
CA VAL A 361 -44.36 25.77 -2.89
C VAL A 361 -44.27 26.57 -4.18
N GLY A 362 -45.40 26.90 -4.79
CA GLY A 362 -45.47 27.69 -6.02
C GLY A 362 -46.87 27.64 -6.61
N GLU A 363 -47.14 28.49 -7.61
CA GLU A 363 -48.38 28.44 -8.37
C GLU A 363 -48.43 27.18 -9.24
N MET A 364 -49.61 26.55 -9.35
CA MET A 364 -49.79 25.32 -10.10
C MET A 364 -49.76 25.59 -11.61
N ASN A 365 -48.56 25.71 -12.16
CA ASN A 365 -48.30 25.99 -13.57
C ASN A 365 -47.49 24.85 -14.23
N GLY A 366 -47.14 25.01 -15.51
CA GLY A 366 -46.38 23.99 -16.26
C GLY A 366 -45.02 23.66 -15.62
N VAL A 367 -44.34 24.67 -15.07
CA VAL A 367 -43.07 24.50 -14.36
C VAL A 367 -43.26 23.71 -13.06
N TYR A 368 -44.30 24.02 -12.28
CA TYR A 368 -44.64 23.29 -11.06
C TYR A 368 -44.91 21.81 -11.32
N LEU A 369 -45.70 21.49 -12.35
CA LEU A 369 -45.99 20.10 -12.73
C LEU A 369 -44.74 19.38 -13.25
N TYR A 370 -43.86 20.08 -13.96
CA TYR A 370 -42.62 19.51 -14.47
C TYR A 370 -41.61 19.22 -13.35
N VAL A 371 -41.40 20.17 -12.43
CA VAL A 371 -40.57 19.97 -11.23
C VAL A 371 -41.14 18.83 -10.37
N ARG A 372 -42.46 18.77 -10.19
CA ARG A 372 -43.13 17.66 -9.48
C ARG A 372 -42.79 16.30 -10.11
N ARG A 373 -42.84 16.19 -11.44
CA ARG A 373 -42.48 14.96 -12.16
C ARG A 373 -41.04 14.57 -11.93
N ILE A 374 -40.09 15.52 -11.93
CA ILE A 374 -38.68 15.25 -11.63
C ILE A 374 -38.52 14.74 -10.20
N ILE A 375 -39.15 15.38 -9.23
CA ILE A 375 -39.13 14.91 -7.83
C ILE A 375 -39.71 13.50 -7.74
N TYR A 376 -40.83 13.22 -8.40
CA TYR A 376 -41.49 11.92 -8.37
C TYR A 376 -40.69 10.80 -9.06
N LYS A 377 -39.76 11.12 -9.97
CA LYS A 377 -38.81 10.10 -10.49
C LYS A 377 -37.89 9.54 -9.40
N ASN A 378 -37.71 10.28 -8.31
CA ASN A 378 -36.88 9.89 -7.18
C ASN A 378 -37.69 9.24 -6.04
N LEU A 379 -39.01 9.08 -6.21
CA LEU A 379 -39.92 8.56 -5.19
C LEU A 379 -40.71 7.36 -5.75
N TYR A 380 -40.76 6.29 -4.97
CA TYR A 380 -41.65 5.16 -5.21
C TYR A 380 -42.90 5.30 -4.35
N PHE A 381 -44.07 5.34 -4.96
CA PHE A 381 -45.33 5.21 -4.22
C PHE A 381 -45.87 3.81 -4.45
N ILE A 382 -45.87 3.00 -3.40
CA ILE A 382 -46.65 1.77 -3.32
C ILE A 382 -48.06 2.24 -2.94
N ASN A 383 -49.09 1.85 -3.69
CA ASN A 383 -50.49 2.15 -3.42
C ASN A 383 -51.28 0.85 -3.30
#